data_AF-A0A2R6FDF3-F1
#
_entry.id   AF-A0A2R6FDF3-F1
#
_cell.length_a   1.000
_cell.length_b   1.000
_cell.length_c   1.000
_cell.angle_alpha   90.00
_cell.angle_beta   90.00
_cell.angle_gamma   90.00
#
_symmetry.space_group_name_H-M   'P 1'
#
loop_
_entity.id
_entity.type
_entity.pdbx_description
1 polymer ?
#
loop_
_entity_poly.entity_id
_entity_poly.type
_entity_poly.pdbx_seq_one_letter_code
_entity_poly.pdbx_strand_id
1 'polypeptide(L)'
;MTEVDDFVVGFAQEKIEGFYELAGEGEFEWREPGDDNCHIEVAVADVDDGRFVPGAEVSVRVADADGEQVEAATLPLLWHPGPYHYGATLRLPTDDTYSLEVRVEPSTFRRHDEENGDRYGETVTVTFDDVDVKTGQS
;
A
#
# COMPACT_ATOMS: atom_id res chain seq x y z
N MET A 1 -7.39 -9.06 4.86
CA MET A 1 -7.83 -8.73 3.50
C MET A 1 -9.34 -8.53 3.50
N THR A 2 -9.83 -7.68 2.60
CA THR A 2 -11.23 -7.28 2.48
C THR A 2 -11.58 -7.19 0.99
N GLU A 3 -12.71 -7.76 0.60
CA GLU A 3 -13.28 -7.59 -0.74
C GLU A 3 -14.10 -6.29 -0.77
N VAL A 4 -13.88 -5.46 -1.78
CA VAL A 4 -14.61 -4.21 -2.01
C VAL A 4 -14.70 -3.95 -3.52
N ASP A 5 -15.92 -3.90 -4.04
CA ASP A 5 -16.19 -3.76 -5.48
C ASP A 5 -15.38 -4.77 -6.32
N ASP A 6 -14.57 -4.29 -7.27
CA ASP A 6 -13.72 -5.11 -8.15
C ASP A 6 -12.43 -5.60 -7.48
N PHE A 7 -12.19 -5.26 -6.21
CA PHE A 7 -10.91 -5.44 -5.54
C PHE A 7 -10.96 -6.41 -4.35
N VAL A 8 -9.85 -7.13 -4.15
CA VAL A 8 -9.39 -7.58 -2.84
C VAL A 8 -8.27 -6.66 -2.39
N VAL A 9 -8.42 -6.05 -1.21
CA VAL A 9 -7.39 -5.22 -0.58
C VAL A 9 -6.86 -5.96 0.64
N GLY A 10 -5.55 -6.17 0.70
CA GLY A 10 -4.83 -6.71 1.86
C GLY A 10 -3.73 -5.77 2.29
N PHE A 11 -3.30 -5.88 3.54
CA PHE A 11 -2.10 -5.20 4.01
C PHE A 11 -1.19 -6.17 4.76
N ALA A 12 0.09 -5.81 4.86
CA ALA A 12 1.07 -6.44 5.73
C ALA A 12 1.91 -5.37 6.42
N GLN A 13 2.38 -5.66 7.63
CA GLN A 13 3.47 -4.95 8.27
C GLN A 13 4.72 -5.82 8.13
N GLU A 14 5.76 -5.27 7.53
CA GLU A 14 7.03 -5.98 7.36
C GLU A 14 8.18 -5.22 8.03
N LYS A 15 9.33 -5.89 8.06
CA LYS A 15 10.58 -5.24 8.48
C LYS A 15 10.90 -4.11 7.53
N ILE A 16 11.53 -3.07 8.07
CA ILE A 16 12.01 -1.97 7.24
C ILE A 16 13.22 -2.44 6.44
N GLU A 17 13.12 -2.35 5.13
CA GLU A 17 14.20 -2.67 4.20
C GLU A 17 14.54 -1.45 3.34
N GLY A 18 15.78 -1.43 2.83
CA GLY A 18 16.14 -0.50 1.77
C GLY A 18 15.54 -0.92 0.44
N PHE A 19 15.60 -0.04 -0.56
CA PHE A 19 15.09 -0.33 -1.89
C PHE A 19 15.99 0.22 -2.98
N TYR A 20 15.88 -0.35 -4.18
CA TYR A 20 16.52 0.23 -5.36
C TYR A 20 15.63 1.30 -5.97
N GLU A 21 16.23 2.45 -6.30
CA GLU A 21 15.58 3.56 -6.99
C GLU A 21 16.32 3.84 -8.31
N LEU A 22 15.58 4.18 -9.37
CA LEU A 22 16.16 4.57 -10.65
C LEU A 22 16.86 5.93 -10.51
N ALA A 23 18.17 5.97 -10.68
CA ALA A 23 18.98 7.18 -10.65
C ALA A 23 19.33 7.70 -12.06
N GLY A 24 19.28 6.83 -13.06
CA GLY A 24 19.57 7.12 -14.46
C GLY A 24 19.07 6.00 -15.38
N GLU A 25 19.20 6.15 -16.70
CA GLU A 25 18.75 5.13 -17.64
C GLU A 25 19.50 3.81 -17.42
N GLY A 26 18.78 2.79 -16.94
CA GLY A 26 19.37 1.48 -16.60
C GLY A 26 20.24 1.48 -15.34
N GLU A 27 20.28 2.57 -14.58
CA GLU A 27 21.11 2.74 -13.40
C GLU A 27 20.24 2.87 -12.15
N PHE A 28 20.41 1.93 -11.21
CA PHE A 28 19.69 1.91 -9.94
C PHE A 28 20.65 2.12 -8.78
N GLU A 29 20.22 2.92 -7.81
CA GLU A 29 20.92 3.16 -6.55
C GLU A 29 20.16 2.52 -5.39
N TRP A 30 20.91 1.90 -4.47
CA TRP A 30 20.34 1.42 -3.22
C TRP A 30 20.09 2.60 -2.28
N ARG A 31 18.86 2.71 -1.79
CA ARG A 31 18.43 3.63 -0.74
C ARG A 31 18.35 2.85 0.57
N GLU A 32 19.22 3.22 1.51
CA GLU A 32 19.09 2.76 2.89
C GLU A 32 17.76 3.24 3.47
N PRO A 33 17.13 2.45 4.34
CA PRO A 33 15.93 2.91 5.03
C PRO A 33 16.25 4.13 5.90
N GLY A 34 15.35 5.11 5.88
CA GLY A 34 15.45 6.27 6.77
C GLY A 34 15.18 5.91 8.23
N ASP A 35 15.09 6.93 9.10
CA ASP A 35 14.83 6.76 10.54
C ASP A 35 13.37 6.39 10.88
N ASP A 36 12.54 6.14 9.87
CA ASP A 36 11.13 5.76 10.04
C ASP A 36 11.06 4.33 10.61
N ASN A 37 9.90 3.96 11.17
CA ASN A 37 9.83 2.83 12.10
C ASN A 37 8.72 1.81 11.81
N CYS A 38 7.96 1.96 10.73
CA CYS A 38 6.91 1.01 10.36
C CYS A 38 6.81 0.90 8.83
N HIS A 39 7.12 -0.27 8.25
CA HIS A 39 6.89 -0.50 6.83
C HIS A 39 5.50 -1.11 6.61
N ILE A 40 4.66 -0.43 5.82
CA ILE A 40 3.32 -0.88 5.46
C ILE A 40 3.32 -1.23 3.98
N GLU A 41 2.83 -2.44 3.68
CA GLU A 41 2.57 -2.92 2.33
C GLU A 41 1.06 -3.12 2.15
N VAL A 42 0.56 -2.77 0.98
CA VAL A 42 -0.83 -2.95 0.56
C VAL A 42 -0.85 -3.71 -0.77
N ALA A 43 -1.52 -4.86 -0.78
CA ALA A 43 -1.82 -5.59 -2.00
C ALA A 43 -3.22 -5.21 -2.50
N VAL A 44 -3.31 -4.82 -3.76
CA VAL A 44 -4.58 -4.58 -4.47
C VAL A 44 -4.68 -5.60 -5.59
N ALA A 45 -5.64 -6.50 -5.51
CA ALA A 45 -5.86 -7.57 -6.48
C ALA A 45 -7.29 -7.53 -7.00
N ASP A 46 -7.50 -8.10 -8.18
CA ASP A 46 -8.82 -8.35 -8.73
C ASP A 46 -9.58 -9.38 -7.88
N VAL A 47 -10.87 -9.14 -7.62
CA VAL A 47 -11.70 -10.02 -6.80
C VAL A 47 -12.01 -11.37 -7.46
N ASP A 48 -12.07 -11.45 -8.79
CA ASP A 48 -12.45 -12.68 -9.49
C ASP A 48 -11.26 -13.63 -9.70
N ASP A 49 -10.11 -13.07 -10.11
CA ASP A 49 -8.96 -13.85 -10.55
C ASP A 49 -7.70 -13.71 -9.66
N GLY A 50 -7.74 -12.80 -8.67
CA GLY A 50 -6.64 -12.57 -7.73
C GLY A 50 -5.39 -11.92 -8.35
N ARG A 51 -5.46 -11.45 -9.60
CA ARG A 51 -4.37 -10.76 -10.27
C ARG A 51 -4.14 -9.40 -9.64
N PHE A 52 -2.88 -9.05 -9.40
CA PHE A 52 -2.50 -7.72 -8.94
C PHE A 52 -2.99 -6.63 -9.92
N VAL A 53 -3.55 -5.54 -9.39
CA VAL A 53 -3.99 -4.39 -10.18
C VAL A 53 -2.92 -3.29 -10.11
N PRO A 54 -2.10 -3.12 -11.16
CA PRO A 54 -1.03 -2.12 -11.16
C PRO A 54 -1.55 -0.73 -11.52
N GLY A 55 -0.76 0.29 -11.17
CA GLY A 55 -0.98 1.67 -11.61
C GLY A 55 -2.15 2.40 -10.98
N ALA A 56 -2.85 1.79 -10.01
CA ALA A 56 -3.72 2.51 -9.08
C ALA A 56 -2.88 3.46 -8.21
N GLU A 57 -3.50 4.55 -7.76
CA GLU A 57 -2.94 5.42 -6.72
C GLU A 57 -3.46 4.92 -5.38
N VAL A 58 -2.56 4.48 -4.50
CA VAL A 58 -2.91 3.93 -3.19
C VAL A 58 -2.40 4.85 -2.12
N SER A 59 -3.22 5.14 -1.11
CA SER A 59 -2.82 5.89 0.07
C SER A 59 -3.35 5.25 1.34
N VAL A 60 -2.70 5.53 2.45
CA VAL A 60 -3.11 5.08 3.78
C VAL A 60 -3.21 6.28 4.72
N ARG A 61 -4.22 6.28 5.58
CA ARG A 61 -4.27 7.10 6.79
C ARG A 61 -4.22 6.17 8.01
N VAL A 62 -3.41 6.54 8.98
CA VAL A 62 -3.24 5.81 10.23
C VAL A 62 -3.85 6.64 11.35
N ALA A 63 -4.77 6.04 12.10
CA ALA A 63 -5.36 6.64 13.29
C ALA A 63 -5.04 5.80 14.54
N ASP A 64 -4.86 6.47 15.68
CA ASP A 64 -4.70 5.80 16.97
C ASP A 64 -6.03 5.30 17.55
N ALA A 65 -5.99 4.74 18.76
CA ALA A 65 -7.17 4.18 19.44
C ALA A 65 -8.24 5.23 19.79
N ASP A 66 -7.88 6.52 19.87
CA ASP A 66 -8.83 7.62 20.08
C ASP A 66 -9.40 8.13 18.75
N GLY A 67 -8.94 7.59 17.62
CA GLY A 67 -9.34 7.97 16.26
C GLY A 67 -8.64 9.22 15.75
N GLU A 68 -7.58 9.68 16.42
CA GLU A 68 -6.76 10.79 15.94
C GLU A 68 -5.81 10.31 14.84
N GLN A 69 -5.78 11.00 13.70
CA GLN A 69 -4.86 10.67 12.62
C GLN A 69 -3.42 11.01 13.05
N VAL A 70 -2.58 9.98 13.13
CA VAL A 70 -1.16 10.12 13.52
C VAL A 70 -0.22 10.17 12.33
N GLU A 71 -0.61 9.59 11.18
CA GLU A 71 0.20 9.57 9.97
C GLU A 71 -0.65 9.37 8.71
N ALA A 72 -0.13 9.79 7.56
CA ALA A 72 -0.72 9.48 6.26
C ALA A 72 0.32 9.51 5.13
N ALA A 73 0.21 8.59 4.17
CA ALA A 73 1.11 8.56 3.02
C ALA A 73 0.44 8.04 1.75
N THR A 74 0.92 8.51 0.60
CA THR A 74 0.74 7.80 -0.68
C THR A 74 1.76 6.67 -0.74
N LEU A 75 1.33 5.50 -1.19
CA LEU A 75 2.12 4.28 -1.25
C LEU A 75 2.53 4.03 -2.72
N PRO A 76 3.81 4.23 -3.10
CA PRO A 76 4.30 3.88 -4.43
C PRO A 76 4.17 2.39 -4.72
N LEU A 77 4.03 2.05 -6.01
CA LEU A 77 4.14 0.66 -6.47
C LEU A 77 5.59 0.19 -6.29
N LEU A 78 5.76 -0.91 -5.56
CA LEU A 78 7.03 -1.56 -5.29
C LEU A 78 7.03 -2.98 -5.88
N TRP A 79 8.22 -3.37 -6.33
CA TRP A 79 8.54 -4.76 -6.62
C TRP A 79 9.31 -5.35 -5.45
N HIS A 80 8.87 -6.50 -4.97
CA HIS A 80 9.58 -7.32 -4.00
C HIS A 80 9.66 -8.77 -4.56
N PRO A 81 10.67 -9.58 -4.21
CA PRO A 81 10.70 -11.00 -4.58
C PRO A 81 9.44 -11.73 -4.11
N GLY A 82 8.46 -11.88 -5.00
CA GLY A 82 7.11 -12.35 -4.69
C GLY A 82 6.04 -11.48 -5.35
N PRO A 83 5.08 -10.93 -4.60
CA PRO A 83 4.04 -10.08 -5.15
C PRO A 83 4.53 -8.64 -5.36
N TYR A 84 3.96 -7.96 -6.35
CA TYR A 84 3.92 -6.50 -6.33
C TYR A 84 3.02 -6.03 -5.19
N HIS A 85 3.37 -4.90 -4.58
CA HIS A 85 2.55 -4.24 -3.57
C HIS A 85 2.73 -2.73 -3.67
N TYR A 86 1.88 -2.00 -2.97
CA TYR A 86 2.03 -0.57 -2.74
C TYR A 86 2.55 -0.38 -1.33
N GLY A 87 3.68 0.29 -1.13
CA GLY A 87 4.25 0.36 0.21
C GLY A 87 5.08 1.60 0.49
N ALA A 88 5.17 1.94 1.76
CA ALA A 88 6.01 3.02 2.27
C ALA A 88 6.38 2.76 3.72
N THR A 89 7.50 3.33 4.14
CA THR A 89 7.86 3.40 5.55
C THR A 89 7.26 4.66 6.17
N LEU A 90 6.63 4.49 7.32
CA LEU A 90 5.93 5.51 8.09
C LEU A 90 6.60 5.72 9.45
N ARG A 91 6.37 6.89 10.05
CA ARG A 91 6.81 7.20 11.40
C ARG A 91 5.62 7.19 12.36
N LEU A 92 5.48 6.10 13.10
CA LEU A 92 4.44 5.97 14.12
C LEU A 92 4.99 6.32 15.51
N PRO A 93 4.15 6.84 16.43
CA PRO A 93 4.62 7.27 17.75
C PRO A 93 5.20 6.15 18.62
N THR A 94 4.63 4.94 18.56
CA THR A 94 4.97 3.82 19.45
C THR A 94 4.44 2.50 18.89
N ASP A 95 4.86 1.38 19.50
CA ASP A 95 4.14 0.12 19.42
C ASP A 95 2.75 0.31 20.02
N ASP A 96 1.71 0.10 19.23
CA ASP A 96 0.31 0.21 19.66
C ASP A 96 -0.63 -0.50 18.68
N THR A 97 -1.92 -0.41 18.97
CA THR A 97 -3.01 -0.77 18.08
C THR A 97 -3.48 0.47 17.31
N TYR A 98 -3.60 0.35 15.99
CA TYR A 98 -4.00 1.43 15.08
C TYR A 98 -5.16 1.02 14.18
N SER A 99 -5.84 2.00 13.58
CA SER A 99 -6.73 1.80 12.43
C SER A 99 -6.04 2.28 11.15
N LEU A 100 -6.11 1.48 10.09
CA LEU A 100 -5.55 1.79 8.77
C LEU A 100 -6.69 1.98 7.76
N GLU A 101 -6.92 3.22 7.35
CA GLU A 101 -7.81 3.54 6.22
C GLU A 101 -7.00 3.55 4.93
N VAL A 102 -7.17 2.52 4.11
CA VAL A 102 -6.56 2.40 2.78
C VAL A 102 -7.55 2.93 1.73
N ARG A 103 -7.08 3.86 0.91
CA ARG A 103 -7.81 4.42 -0.23
C ARG A 103 -7.12 4.00 -1.53
N VAL A 104 -7.90 3.44 -2.45
CA VAL A 104 -7.43 2.99 -3.78
C VAL A 104 -8.15 3.79 -4.85
N GLU A 105 -7.40 4.62 -5.56
CA GLU A 105 -7.88 5.46 -6.66
C GLU A 105 -7.54 4.82 -8.01
N PRO A 106 -8.42 4.99 -9.01
CA PRO A 106 -8.34 4.28 -10.28
C PRO A 106 -7.08 4.64 -11.08
N SER A 107 -6.55 3.66 -11.79
CA SER A 107 -5.47 3.88 -12.74
C SER A 107 -5.92 4.69 -13.96
N THR A 108 -5.02 5.53 -14.49
CA THR A 108 -5.33 6.49 -15.58
C THR A 108 -4.84 6.04 -16.96
N PHE A 109 -4.21 4.86 -17.07
CA PHE A 109 -3.75 4.33 -18.35
C PHE A 109 -4.92 3.83 -19.21
N ARG A 110 -4.71 3.78 -20.53
CA ARG A 110 -5.70 3.28 -21.49
C ARG A 110 -5.87 1.78 -21.40
N ARG A 111 -7.10 1.30 -21.52
CA ARG A 111 -7.48 -0.11 -21.36
C ARG A 111 -8.04 -0.66 -22.67
N HIS A 112 -7.71 -1.91 -22.99
CA HIS A 112 -8.18 -2.63 -24.18
C HIS A 112 -9.06 -3.80 -23.75
N ASP A 113 -10.36 -3.55 -23.65
CA ASP A 113 -11.42 -4.55 -23.49
C ASP A 113 -12.76 -3.80 -23.64
N GLU A 114 -13.71 -4.29 -24.43
CA GLU A 114 -15.03 -3.64 -24.61
C GLU A 114 -15.97 -3.93 -23.43
N GLU A 115 -15.81 -5.09 -22.77
CA GLU A 115 -16.69 -5.57 -21.70
C GLU A 115 -16.12 -5.26 -20.32
N ASN A 116 -14.81 -5.45 -20.10
CA ASN A 116 -14.17 -5.30 -18.79
C ASN A 116 -13.32 -4.03 -18.67
N GLY A 117 -13.25 -3.21 -19.72
CA GLY A 117 -12.31 -2.09 -19.80
C GLY A 117 -12.60 -0.96 -18.80
N ASP A 118 -13.79 -0.90 -18.23
CA ASP A 118 -14.23 0.10 -17.26
C ASP A 118 -14.09 -0.34 -15.79
N ARG A 119 -13.78 -1.62 -15.53
CA ARG A 119 -13.45 -2.13 -14.18
C ARG A 119 -12.35 -1.33 -13.50
N TYR A 120 -12.31 -1.37 -12.17
CA TYR A 120 -11.34 -0.62 -11.35
C TYR A 120 -11.43 0.90 -11.56
N GLY A 121 -12.58 1.40 -12.04
CA GLY A 121 -12.80 2.81 -12.37
C GLY A 121 -13.24 3.67 -11.18
N GLU A 122 -13.77 3.05 -10.13
CA GLU A 122 -14.24 3.72 -8.93
C GLU A 122 -13.16 3.80 -7.85
N THR A 123 -13.21 4.86 -7.04
CA THR A 123 -12.39 4.93 -5.83
C THR A 123 -13.02 4.10 -4.73
N VAL A 124 -12.22 3.25 -4.09
CA VAL A 124 -12.65 2.46 -2.92
C VAL A 124 -11.85 2.85 -1.67
N THR A 125 -12.48 2.66 -0.51
CA THR A 125 -11.85 2.83 0.80
C THR A 125 -12.11 1.59 1.64
N VAL A 126 -11.07 1.07 2.28
CA VAL A 126 -11.11 -0.07 3.20
C VAL A 126 -10.47 0.35 4.51
N THR A 127 -11.15 0.08 5.62
CA THR A 127 -10.59 0.27 6.95
C THR A 127 -10.21 -1.08 7.56
N PHE A 128 -8.99 -1.18 8.06
CA PHE A 128 -8.54 -2.27 8.91
C PHE A 128 -8.42 -1.73 10.34
N ASP A 129 -9.35 -2.15 11.20
CA ASP A 129 -9.35 -1.78 12.61
C ASP A 129 -8.51 -2.74 13.44
N ASP A 130 -8.15 -2.28 14.63
CA ASP A 130 -7.45 -3.07 15.65
C ASP A 130 -6.15 -3.73 15.15
N VAL A 131 -5.36 -3.00 14.34
CA VAL A 131 -4.09 -3.48 13.79
C VAL A 131 -2.98 -3.32 14.81
N ASP A 132 -2.47 -4.44 15.33
CA ASP A 132 -1.28 -4.46 16.17
C ASP A 132 -0.02 -4.12 15.35
N VAL A 133 0.64 -3.01 15.69
CA VAL A 133 1.84 -2.53 15.00
C VAL A 133 3.05 -2.58 15.93
N LYS A 134 4.19 -3.04 15.40
CA LYS A 134 5.49 -2.99 16.09
C LYS A 134 6.44 -2.02 15.43
N THR A 135 6.81 -0.96 16.13
CA THR A 135 7.74 0.05 15.65
C THR A 135 9.20 -0.39 15.84
N GLY A 136 10.03 -0.12 14.84
CA GLY A 136 11.48 -0.34 14.91
C GLY A 136 12.06 -0.93 13.63
N GLN A 137 13.39 -0.87 13.54
CA GLN A 137 14.18 -1.55 12.51
C GLN A 137 14.69 -2.87 13.10
N SER A 138 14.52 -4.00 12.41
CA SER A 138 14.84 -5.32 12.95
C SER A 138 15.68 -6.18 12.03
#